data_AF-A0A7X3XNG8-F1
#
_entry.id   AF-A0A7X3XNG8-F1
#
_cell.length_a   1.000
_cell.length_b   1.000
_cell.length_c   1.000
_cell.angle_alpha   90.00
_cell.angle_beta   90.00
_cell.angle_gamma   90.00
#
_symmetry.space_group_name_H-M   'P 1'
#
loop_
_entity.id
_entity.type
_entity.pdbx_description
1 polymer ?
#
loop_
_entity_poly.entity_id
_entity_poly.type
_entity_poly.pdbx_seq_one_letter_code
_entity_poly.pdbx_strand_id
1 'polypeptide(L)'
;MIPNVTDMTSQQLCDWLTSIVNGDIFTSRERLIALLAKNAPHDELEEEFREFFNGYYVLALDVEAYEDSVLRDISGNHAFSHLKHRVSIVETRRKSSPLGREARRMGLSVHGDPVPQIKVTELSADEFRRLIHTLGNWQIFVSREHFVKLMETEKSIGIAERLRAKFYEFFVCYLELELFLENYDYDPDEGLELRPEFIESLKREDEYIKAGGKMFTLEEVAKRLGI
;
A
#
# COMPACT_ATOMS: atom_id res chain seq x y z
N MET A 1 -11.63 -13.64 12.44
CA MET A 1 -11.91 -12.43 13.24
C MET A 1 -10.55 -11.90 13.66
N ILE A 2 -10.13 -10.76 13.09
CA ILE A 2 -8.83 -10.15 13.42
C ILE A 2 -9.01 -9.51 14.81
N PRO A 3 -8.19 -9.87 15.82
CA PRO A 3 -8.32 -9.30 17.16
C PRO A 3 -8.05 -7.80 17.12
N ASN A 4 -8.86 -6.98 17.80
CA ASN A 4 -8.67 -5.53 17.87
C ASN A 4 -7.24 -5.19 18.36
N VAL A 5 -6.63 -4.10 17.89
CA VAL A 5 -5.31 -3.62 18.35
C VAL A 5 -5.28 -3.46 19.89
N THR A 6 -6.44 -3.16 20.50
CA THR A 6 -6.60 -3.08 21.95
C THR A 6 -6.52 -4.44 22.65
N ASP A 7 -6.90 -5.52 21.96
CA ASP A 7 -7.04 -6.87 22.51
C ASP A 7 -5.75 -7.69 22.30
N MET A 8 -4.82 -7.17 21.49
CA MET A 8 -3.50 -7.77 21.34
C MET A 8 -2.73 -7.72 22.66
N THR A 9 -2.14 -8.85 23.03
CA THR A 9 -1.09 -8.88 24.05
C THR A 9 0.08 -7.99 23.64
N SER A 10 0.88 -7.54 24.60
CA SER A 10 2.06 -6.73 24.32
C SER A 10 3.00 -7.37 23.28
N GLN A 11 3.16 -8.70 23.31
CA GLN A 11 3.99 -9.42 22.34
C GLN A 11 3.37 -9.40 20.94
N GLN A 12 2.07 -9.74 20.83
CA GLN A 12 1.36 -9.72 19.55
C GLN A 12 1.38 -8.32 18.92
N LEU A 13 1.17 -7.29 19.74
CA LEU A 13 1.24 -5.90 19.31
C LEU A 13 2.64 -5.59 18.77
N CYS A 14 3.70 -5.92 19.51
CA CYS A 14 5.08 -5.71 19.05
C CYS A 14 5.38 -6.46 17.75
N ASP A 15 4.99 -7.73 17.63
CA ASP A 15 5.27 -8.54 16.44
C ASP A 15 4.55 -7.99 15.21
N TRP A 16 3.27 -7.64 15.35
CA TRP A 16 2.48 -7.04 14.27
C TRP A 16 3.00 -5.65 13.88
N LEU A 17 3.35 -4.81 14.85
CA LEU A 17 3.94 -3.51 14.54
C LEU A 17 5.32 -3.65 13.87
N THR A 18 6.09 -4.68 14.24
CA THR A 18 7.36 -5.01 13.60
C THR A 18 7.15 -5.35 12.13
N SER A 19 6.09 -6.11 11.79
CA SER A 19 5.79 -6.41 10.38
C SER A 19 5.41 -5.15 9.61
N ILE A 20 4.62 -4.26 10.21
CA ILE A 20 4.25 -2.97 9.59
C ILE A 20 5.50 -2.13 9.28
N VAL A 21 6.34 -1.84 10.28
CA VAL A 21 7.47 -0.90 10.09
C VAL A 21 8.62 -1.44 9.26
N ASN A 22 8.61 -2.74 8.96
CA ASN A 22 9.56 -3.39 8.07
C ASN A 22 8.96 -3.72 6.69
N GLY A 23 7.76 -3.19 6.37
CA GLY A 23 7.16 -3.37 5.06
C GLY A 23 7.99 -2.76 3.92
N ASP A 24 7.85 -3.35 2.73
CA ASP A 24 8.71 -3.03 1.58
C ASP A 24 8.61 -1.57 1.12
N ILE A 25 7.48 -0.89 1.37
CA ILE A 25 7.28 0.54 1.09
C ILE A 25 8.41 1.41 1.66
N PHE A 26 8.95 1.07 2.83
CA PHE A 26 9.98 1.87 3.49
C PHE A 26 11.32 1.75 2.76
N THR A 27 11.69 0.53 2.37
CA THR A 27 12.89 0.26 1.57
C THR A 27 12.77 0.87 0.17
N SER A 28 11.62 0.71 -0.48
CA SER A 28 11.38 1.26 -1.81
C SER A 28 11.37 2.79 -1.79
N ARG A 29 10.87 3.42 -0.71
CA ARG A 29 10.99 4.87 -0.52
C ARG A 29 12.44 5.33 -0.48
N GLU A 30 13.33 4.63 0.24
CA GLU A 30 14.74 4.99 0.30
C GLU A 30 15.41 4.90 -1.08
N ARG A 31 15.07 3.86 -1.84
CA ARG A 31 15.53 3.68 -3.23
C ARG A 31 15.02 4.80 -4.14
N LEU A 32 13.74 5.16 -4.08
CA LEU A 32 13.16 6.28 -4.82
C LEU A 32 13.87 7.61 -4.53
N ILE A 33 14.11 7.93 -3.25
CA ILE A 33 14.81 9.16 -2.87
C ILE A 33 16.25 9.16 -3.41
N ALA A 34 16.94 8.01 -3.37
CA ALA A 34 18.29 7.89 -3.92
C ALA A 34 18.31 8.06 -5.45
N LEU A 35 17.31 7.52 -6.17
CA LEU A 35 17.16 7.70 -7.61
C LEU A 35 16.87 9.15 -7.97
N LEU A 36 15.98 9.82 -7.23
CA LEU A 36 15.71 11.26 -7.39
C LEU A 36 16.98 12.09 -7.20
N ALA A 37 17.77 11.83 -6.15
CA ALA A 37 19.01 12.55 -5.87
C ALA A 37 20.07 12.39 -6.99
N LYS A 38 20.04 11.24 -7.69
CA LYS A 38 20.92 10.95 -8.84
C LYS A 38 20.39 11.50 -10.17
N ASN A 39 19.20 12.13 -10.18
CA ASN A 39 18.48 12.49 -11.40
C ASN A 39 18.30 11.29 -12.35
N ALA A 40 17.97 10.12 -11.80
CA ALA A 40 17.81 8.88 -12.57
C ALA A 40 16.78 9.05 -13.71
N PRO A 41 16.91 8.26 -14.80
CA PRO A 41 15.93 8.22 -15.90
C PRO A 41 14.50 7.96 -15.42
N HIS A 42 13.52 8.32 -16.26
CA HIS A 42 12.10 8.12 -15.95
C HIS A 42 11.78 6.64 -15.70
N ASP A 43 12.24 5.75 -16.57
CA ASP A 43 11.97 4.32 -16.51
C ASP A 43 12.46 3.68 -15.19
N GLU A 44 13.65 4.08 -14.70
CA GLU A 44 14.17 3.61 -13.39
C GLU A 44 13.31 4.10 -12.21
N LEU A 45 12.81 5.34 -12.29
CA LEU A 45 11.90 5.88 -11.28
C LEU A 45 10.54 5.21 -11.31
N GLU A 46 10.05 4.84 -12.50
CA GLU A 46 8.77 4.16 -12.69
C GLU A 46 8.81 2.72 -12.17
N GLU A 47 9.88 1.98 -12.45
CA GLU A 47 10.09 0.63 -11.93
C GLU A 47 10.08 0.61 -10.39
N GLU A 48 10.87 1.49 -9.76
CA GLU A 48 10.90 1.57 -8.30
C GLU A 48 9.60 2.17 -7.72
N PHE A 49 8.88 3.01 -8.47
CA PHE A 49 7.56 3.50 -8.06
C PHE A 49 6.54 2.36 -8.01
N ARG A 50 6.61 1.38 -8.91
CA ARG A 50 5.78 0.17 -8.85
C ARG A 50 6.03 -0.61 -7.57
N GLU A 51 7.29 -0.83 -7.21
CA GLU A 51 7.69 -1.49 -5.96
C GLU A 51 7.19 -0.72 -4.72
N PHE A 52 7.29 0.61 -4.75
CA PHE A 52 6.74 1.47 -3.71
C PHE A 52 5.23 1.33 -3.60
N PHE A 53 4.50 1.35 -4.72
CA PHE A 53 3.04 1.26 -4.73
C PHE A 53 2.56 -0.11 -4.24
N ASN A 54 3.22 -1.19 -4.65
CA ASN A 54 2.96 -2.53 -4.15
C ASN A 54 3.15 -2.62 -2.63
N GLY A 55 4.26 -2.07 -2.12
CA GLY A 55 4.49 -1.98 -0.68
C GLY A 55 3.42 -1.15 0.04
N TYR A 56 2.95 -0.05 -0.56
CA TYR A 56 1.85 0.75 -0.03
C TYR A 56 0.52 -0.02 -0.01
N TYR A 57 0.21 -0.80 -1.04
CA TYR A 57 -0.99 -1.63 -1.08
C TYR A 57 -0.98 -2.65 0.06
N VAL A 58 0.14 -3.35 0.28
CA VAL A 58 0.29 -4.29 1.40
C VAL A 58 0.10 -3.58 2.74
N LEU A 59 0.74 -2.41 2.93
CA LEU A 59 0.56 -1.60 4.14
C LEU A 59 -0.90 -1.22 4.35
N ALA A 60 -1.61 -0.80 3.30
CA ALA A 60 -3.01 -0.41 3.36
C ALA A 60 -3.90 -1.56 3.86
N LEU A 61 -3.69 -2.78 3.35
CA LEU A 61 -4.42 -3.97 3.81
C LEU A 61 -4.22 -4.24 5.30
N ASP A 62 -2.97 -4.12 5.77
CA ASP A 62 -2.62 -4.37 7.17
C ASP A 62 -3.24 -3.35 8.13
N VAL A 63 -3.32 -2.08 7.73
CA VAL A 63 -3.80 -1.00 8.62
C VAL A 63 -5.30 -0.76 8.53
N GLU A 64 -5.91 -0.87 7.34
CA GLU A 64 -7.35 -0.62 7.14
C GLU A 64 -8.22 -1.68 7.82
N ALA A 65 -7.70 -2.89 8.02
CA ALA A 65 -8.35 -3.93 8.82
C ALA A 65 -8.73 -3.47 10.24
N TYR A 66 -8.09 -2.42 10.75
CA TYR A 66 -8.28 -1.88 12.10
C TYR A 66 -8.93 -0.49 12.12
N GLU A 67 -9.29 0.08 10.95
CA GLU A 67 -9.70 1.49 10.84
C GLU A 67 -10.81 1.87 11.82
N ASP A 68 -11.93 1.13 11.83
CA ASP A 68 -13.07 1.42 12.71
C ASP A 68 -12.70 1.41 14.19
N SER A 69 -11.82 0.49 14.59
CA SER A 69 -11.39 0.36 15.99
C SER A 69 -10.47 1.51 16.40
N VAL A 70 -9.51 1.86 15.54
CA VAL A 70 -8.56 2.93 15.78
C VAL A 70 -9.26 4.29 15.81
N LEU A 71 -10.19 4.54 14.89
CA LEU A 71 -10.97 5.78 14.87
C LEU A 71 -11.84 5.92 16.13
N ARG A 72 -12.41 4.82 16.62
CA ARG A 72 -13.15 4.81 17.89
C ARG A 72 -12.26 5.13 19.09
N ASP A 73 -11.06 4.56 19.16
CA ASP A 73 -10.12 4.85 20.25
C ASP A 73 -9.64 6.30 20.22
N ILE A 74 -9.28 6.80 19.02
CA ILE A 74 -8.87 8.19 18.83
C ILE A 74 -10.00 9.12 19.28
N SER A 75 -11.24 8.89 18.84
CA SER A 75 -12.40 9.72 19.19
C SER A 75 -12.77 9.65 20.68
N GLY A 76 -12.59 8.50 21.33
CA GLY A 76 -12.92 8.29 22.74
C GLY A 76 -11.93 8.89 23.74
N ASN A 77 -10.68 9.17 23.35
CA ASN A 77 -9.64 9.62 24.26
C ASN A 77 -9.29 11.11 24.10
N HIS A 78 -9.32 11.89 25.18
CA HIS A 78 -9.00 13.32 25.16
C HIS A 78 -7.52 13.62 24.86
N ALA A 79 -6.62 12.69 25.17
CA ALA A 79 -5.18 12.82 24.90
C ALA A 79 -4.86 12.90 23.40
N PHE A 80 -5.76 12.40 22.55
CA PHE A 80 -5.60 12.39 21.09
C PHE A 80 -6.37 13.51 20.38
N SER A 81 -6.67 14.62 21.08
CA SER A 81 -7.37 15.78 20.49
C SER A 81 -6.72 16.30 19.20
N HIS A 82 -5.38 16.32 19.15
CA HIS A 82 -4.63 16.70 17.95
C HIS A 82 -4.83 15.74 16.77
N LEU A 83 -4.98 14.44 17.03
CA LEU A 83 -5.29 13.43 16.01
C LEU A 83 -6.74 13.54 15.55
N LYS A 84 -7.69 13.77 16.47
CA LYS A 84 -9.11 13.97 16.13
C LYS A 84 -9.31 15.07 15.09
N HIS A 85 -8.58 16.17 15.22
CA HIS A 85 -8.68 17.27 14.25
C HIS A 85 -8.22 16.85 12.85
N ARG A 86 -7.10 16.13 12.76
CA ARG A 86 -6.56 15.60 11.49
C ARG A 86 -7.50 14.56 10.88
N VAL A 87 -8.00 13.63 11.69
CA VAL A 87 -9.02 12.64 11.28
C VAL A 87 -10.26 13.34 10.72
N SER A 88 -10.76 14.38 11.40
CA SER A 88 -11.92 15.14 10.92
C SER A 88 -11.68 15.81 9.56
N ILE A 89 -10.47 16.30 9.29
CA ILE A 89 -10.11 16.83 7.96
C ILE A 89 -10.18 15.71 6.92
N VAL A 90 -9.69 14.51 7.26
CA VAL A 90 -9.77 13.37 6.34
C VAL A 90 -11.22 12.95 6.09
N GLU A 91 -11.99 12.72 7.13
CA GLU A 91 -13.40 12.27 7.03
C GLU A 91 -14.29 13.26 6.28
N THR A 92 -14.03 14.57 6.40
CA THR A 92 -14.81 15.60 5.70
C THR A 92 -14.46 15.74 4.21
N ARG A 93 -13.27 15.30 3.80
CA ARG A 93 -12.77 15.44 2.42
C ARG A 93 -12.85 14.15 1.63
N ARG A 94 -12.65 13.02 2.30
CA ARG A 94 -12.69 11.69 1.69
C ARG A 94 -14.06 11.46 1.06
N LYS A 95 -14.04 10.98 -0.18
CA LYS A 95 -15.24 10.63 -0.94
C LYS A 95 -15.36 9.12 -1.16
N SER A 96 -14.25 8.42 -1.12
CA SER A 96 -14.16 6.98 -1.36
C SER A 96 -14.62 6.14 -0.17
N SER A 97 -15.41 5.12 -0.47
CA SER A 97 -15.77 4.05 0.44
C SER A 97 -14.57 3.13 0.71
N PRO A 98 -14.55 2.35 1.80
CA PRO A 98 -13.49 1.36 2.04
C PRO A 98 -13.30 0.40 0.86
N LEU A 99 -14.40 -0.13 0.30
CA LEU A 99 -14.35 -1.02 -0.85
C LEU A 99 -13.81 -0.29 -2.11
N GLY A 100 -14.17 0.97 -2.30
CA GLY A 100 -13.66 1.79 -3.41
C GLY A 100 -12.15 2.04 -3.33
N ARG A 101 -11.61 2.26 -2.13
CA ARG A 101 -10.16 2.41 -1.92
C ARG A 101 -9.40 1.13 -2.24
N GLU A 102 -9.92 0.00 -1.76
CA GLU A 102 -9.34 -1.32 -2.06
C GLU A 102 -9.38 -1.62 -3.56
N ALA A 103 -10.53 -1.44 -4.21
CA ALA A 103 -10.69 -1.64 -5.64
C ALA A 103 -9.74 -0.76 -6.46
N ARG A 104 -9.62 0.52 -6.11
CA ARG A 104 -8.73 1.46 -6.83
C ARG A 104 -7.28 1.00 -6.82
N ARG A 105 -6.78 0.48 -5.70
CA ARG A 105 -5.39 -0.04 -5.60
C ARG A 105 -5.15 -1.28 -6.46
N MET A 106 -6.21 -1.94 -6.91
CA MET A 106 -6.16 -3.08 -7.83
C MET A 106 -6.52 -2.69 -9.28
N GLY A 107 -6.57 -1.40 -9.62
CA GLY A 107 -6.99 -0.94 -10.95
C GLY A 107 -8.48 -1.13 -11.24
N LEU A 108 -9.31 -1.34 -10.21
CA LEU A 108 -10.75 -1.58 -10.33
C LEU A 108 -11.58 -0.36 -9.90
N SER A 109 -12.81 -0.28 -10.41
CA SER A 109 -13.78 0.75 -10.04
C SER A 109 -15.01 0.17 -9.35
N VAL A 110 -15.51 0.86 -8.32
CA VAL A 110 -16.78 0.53 -7.64
C VAL A 110 -17.86 1.53 -8.05
N HIS A 111 -19.07 1.05 -8.31
CA HIS A 111 -20.19 1.92 -8.67
C HIS A 111 -20.56 2.84 -7.49
N GLY A 112 -20.59 4.15 -7.75
CA GLY A 112 -20.90 5.18 -6.73
C GLY A 112 -19.68 5.76 -6.03
N ASP A 113 -18.50 5.15 -6.19
CA ASP A 113 -17.24 5.71 -5.74
C ASP A 113 -16.68 6.75 -6.74
N PRO A 114 -15.93 7.75 -6.27
CA PRO A 114 -15.29 8.73 -7.14
C PRO A 114 -14.25 8.06 -8.03
N VAL A 115 -14.21 8.45 -9.30
CA VAL A 115 -13.15 8.06 -10.23
C VAL A 115 -11.96 9.00 -10.03
N PRO A 116 -10.72 8.51 -9.92
CA PRO A 116 -9.56 9.37 -9.83
C PRO A 116 -9.43 10.23 -11.10
N GLN A 117 -8.83 11.41 -10.95
CA GLN A 117 -8.76 12.41 -12.03
C GLN A 117 -7.39 12.48 -12.70
N ILE A 118 -6.37 11.94 -12.05
CA ILE A 118 -4.98 12.05 -12.47
C ILE A 118 -4.47 10.64 -12.73
N LYS A 119 -4.26 10.29 -13.99
CA LYS A 119 -3.61 9.03 -14.35
C LYS A 119 -2.10 9.18 -14.24
N VAL A 120 -1.47 8.36 -13.40
CA VAL A 120 -0.03 8.48 -13.10
C VAL A 120 0.81 8.25 -14.37
N THR A 121 0.41 7.33 -15.24
CA THR A 121 1.07 7.03 -16.52
C THR A 121 0.94 8.15 -17.56
N GLU A 122 0.04 9.12 -17.36
CA GLU A 122 -0.12 10.29 -18.24
C GLU A 122 0.65 11.52 -17.74
N LEU A 123 1.31 11.43 -16.58
CA LEU A 123 2.12 12.53 -16.05
C LEU A 123 3.35 12.76 -16.93
N SER A 124 3.67 14.04 -17.17
CA SER A 124 4.99 14.37 -17.73
C SER A 124 6.10 13.93 -16.77
N ALA A 125 7.32 13.70 -17.29
CA ALA A 125 8.46 13.27 -16.48
C ALA A 125 8.73 14.20 -15.26
N ASP A 126 8.50 15.51 -15.43
CA ASP A 126 8.66 16.49 -14.35
C ASP A 126 7.51 16.42 -13.32
N GLU A 127 6.27 16.18 -13.76
CA GLU A 127 5.13 15.97 -12.86
C GLU A 127 5.29 14.68 -12.07
N PHE A 128 5.71 13.60 -12.73
CA PHE A 128 5.97 12.32 -12.09
C PHE A 128 7.09 12.43 -11.04
N ARG A 129 8.19 13.13 -11.36
CA ARG A 129 9.25 13.41 -10.37
C ARG A 129 8.74 14.22 -9.18
N ARG A 130 7.87 15.21 -9.40
CA ARG A 130 7.23 15.97 -8.31
C ARG A 130 6.32 15.10 -7.46
N LEU A 131 5.58 14.18 -8.07
CA LEU A 131 4.76 13.21 -7.36
C LEU A 131 5.63 12.32 -6.47
N ILE A 132 6.68 11.70 -7.01
CA ILE A 132 7.61 10.86 -6.23
C ILE A 132 8.27 11.67 -5.11
N HIS A 133 8.71 12.89 -5.37
CA HIS A 133 9.29 13.76 -4.34
C HIS A 133 8.27 14.06 -3.24
N THR A 134 7.00 14.28 -3.58
CA THR A 134 5.93 14.51 -2.60
C THR A 134 5.69 13.26 -1.76
N LEU A 135 5.54 12.09 -2.40
CA LEU A 135 5.32 10.83 -1.72
C LEU A 135 6.49 10.44 -0.81
N GLY A 136 7.72 10.55 -1.31
CA GLY A 136 8.92 10.21 -0.55
C GLY A 136 9.16 11.11 0.67
N ASN A 137 8.53 12.28 0.74
CA ASN A 137 8.59 13.19 1.90
C ASN A 137 7.33 13.16 2.76
N TRP A 138 6.44 12.18 2.56
CA TRP A 138 5.21 12.10 3.33
C TRP A 138 5.46 11.81 4.81
N GLN A 139 4.58 12.30 5.68
CA GLN A 139 4.80 12.26 7.13
C GLN A 139 4.77 10.85 7.74
N ILE A 140 4.23 9.87 7.01
CA ILE A 140 4.21 8.47 7.41
C ILE A 140 5.64 7.90 7.61
N PHE A 141 6.61 8.34 6.81
CA PHE A 141 8.00 7.90 6.89
C PHE A 141 8.68 8.43 8.16
N VAL A 142 8.43 9.70 8.50
CA VAL A 142 8.90 10.29 9.77
C VAL A 142 8.24 9.62 10.97
N SER A 143 6.95 9.33 10.87
CA SER A 143 6.22 8.61 11.92
C SER A 143 6.81 7.22 12.15
N ARG A 144 7.16 6.49 11.08
CA ARG A 144 7.84 5.19 11.16
C ARG A 144 9.19 5.27 11.85
N GLU A 145 10.02 6.27 11.57
CA GLU A 145 11.31 6.44 12.25
C GLU A 145 11.14 6.61 13.78
N HIS A 146 10.18 7.44 14.20
CA HIS A 146 9.85 7.59 15.61
C HIS A 146 9.32 6.27 16.22
N PHE A 147 8.58 5.51 15.44
CA PHE A 147 8.03 4.22 15.83
C PHE A 147 9.14 3.20 16.10
N VAL A 148 10.05 3.01 15.13
CA VAL A 148 11.19 2.09 15.24
C VAL A 148 12.08 2.47 16.42
N LYS A 149 12.41 3.76 16.56
CA LYS A 149 13.22 4.24 17.69
C LYS A 149 12.59 3.91 19.04
N LEU A 150 11.27 4.02 19.16
CA LEU A 150 10.56 3.66 20.40
C LEU A 150 10.68 2.15 20.68
N MET A 151 10.53 1.30 19.67
CA MET A 151 10.66 -0.16 19.79
C MET A 151 12.07 -0.60 20.20
N GLU A 152 13.11 0.10 19.73
CA GLU A 152 14.51 -0.23 20.04
C GLU A 152 14.94 0.24 21.44
N THR A 153 14.47 1.41 21.87
CA THR A 153 15.01 2.09 23.06
C THR A 153 14.27 1.78 24.34
N GLU A 154 13.01 1.38 24.28
CA GLU A 154 12.19 1.15 25.46
C GLU A 154 11.89 -0.34 25.67
N LYS A 155 12.00 -0.80 26.92
CA LYS A 155 11.66 -2.19 27.33
C LYS A 155 10.81 -2.20 28.60
N SER A 156 10.10 -1.10 28.85
CA SER A 156 9.36 -0.85 30.09
C SER A 156 8.00 -1.56 30.10
N ILE A 157 7.42 -1.74 31.29
CA ILE A 157 6.11 -2.38 31.50
C ILE A 157 4.95 -1.56 30.86
N GLY A 158 5.19 -0.30 30.48
CA GLY A 158 4.21 0.58 29.81
C GLY A 158 4.43 0.78 28.30
N ILE A 159 5.37 0.05 27.69
CA ILE A 159 5.72 0.24 26.28
C ILE A 159 4.52 0.03 25.34
N ALA A 160 3.63 -0.91 25.64
CA ALA A 160 2.47 -1.23 24.80
C ALA A 160 1.54 -0.02 24.60
N GLU A 161 1.25 0.74 25.66
CA GLU A 161 0.40 1.93 25.56
C GLU A 161 1.06 3.03 24.72
N ARG A 162 2.37 3.21 24.87
CA ARG A 162 3.13 4.18 24.08
C ARG A 162 3.22 3.77 22.61
N LEU A 163 3.41 2.48 22.33
CA LEU A 163 3.39 1.93 20.98
C LEU A 163 2.02 2.10 20.34
N ARG A 164 0.92 1.85 21.06
CA ARG A 164 -0.44 2.13 20.55
C ARG A 164 -0.64 3.60 20.22
N ALA A 165 -0.23 4.50 21.12
CA ALA A 165 -0.32 5.95 20.85
C ALA A 165 0.49 6.36 19.61
N LYS A 166 1.69 5.81 19.43
CA LYS A 166 2.49 6.03 18.22
C LYS A 166 1.89 5.40 16.98
N PHE A 167 1.16 4.30 17.13
CA PHE A 167 0.50 3.64 16.01
C PHE A 167 -0.68 4.49 15.54
N TYR A 168 -1.41 5.12 16.46
CA TYR A 168 -2.46 6.08 16.09
C TYR A 168 -1.90 7.29 15.34
N GLU A 169 -0.74 7.83 15.72
CA GLU A 169 -0.06 8.88 14.94
C GLU A 169 0.30 8.40 13.53
N PHE A 170 0.87 7.20 13.41
CA PHE A 170 1.21 6.56 12.14
C PHE A 170 -0.02 6.35 11.26
N PHE A 171 -1.09 5.80 11.84
CA PHE A 171 -2.36 5.54 11.19
C PHE A 171 -2.99 6.82 10.63
N VAL A 172 -2.98 7.91 11.38
CA VAL A 172 -3.48 9.20 10.85
C VAL A 172 -2.63 9.71 9.69
N CYS A 173 -1.30 9.55 9.74
CA CYS A 173 -0.44 9.88 8.59
C CYS A 173 -0.74 9.01 7.36
N TYR A 174 -1.08 7.74 7.57
CA TYR A 174 -1.59 6.84 6.53
C TYR A 174 -2.91 7.36 5.94
N LEU A 175 -3.89 7.73 6.77
CA LEU A 175 -5.17 8.24 6.28
C LEU A 175 -5.02 9.51 5.43
N GLU A 176 -4.07 10.37 5.77
CA GLU A 176 -3.74 11.57 4.99
C GLU A 176 -3.07 11.21 3.67
N LEU A 177 -2.18 10.20 3.65
CA LEU A 177 -1.59 9.68 2.41
C LEU A 177 -2.67 9.10 1.49
N GLU A 178 -3.56 8.29 2.07
CA GLU A 178 -4.68 7.67 1.37
C GLU A 178 -5.60 8.72 0.74
N LEU A 179 -5.91 9.80 1.49
CA LEU A 179 -6.69 10.92 0.96
C LEU A 179 -5.97 11.64 -0.17
N PHE A 180 -4.65 11.82 -0.07
CA PHE A 180 -3.87 12.44 -1.15
C PHE A 180 -3.90 11.60 -2.43
N LEU A 181 -3.77 10.29 -2.29
CA LEU A 181 -3.79 9.33 -3.39
C LEU A 181 -5.19 9.12 -3.99
N GLU A 182 -6.26 9.59 -3.35
CA GLU A 182 -7.65 9.41 -3.83
C GLU A 182 -7.88 9.92 -5.25
N ASN A 183 -7.16 10.97 -5.66
CA ASN A 183 -7.29 11.55 -7.00
C ASN A 183 -6.33 10.93 -8.04
N TYR A 184 -5.44 10.02 -7.64
CA TYR A 184 -4.48 9.39 -8.52
C TYR A 184 -4.94 7.98 -8.91
N ASP A 185 -4.93 7.71 -10.21
CA ASP A 185 -5.12 6.39 -10.80
C ASP A 185 -3.75 5.80 -11.16
N TYR A 186 -3.45 4.65 -10.59
CA TYR A 186 -2.29 3.86 -10.95
C TYR A 186 -2.69 2.39 -10.98
N ASP A 187 -2.66 1.82 -12.17
CA ASP A 187 -2.84 0.40 -12.38
C ASP A 187 -1.45 -0.26 -12.44
N PRO A 188 -1.09 -1.10 -11.45
CA PRO A 188 0.23 -1.76 -11.43
C PRO A 188 0.43 -2.73 -12.60
N ASP A 189 -0.66 -3.18 -13.23
CA ASP A 189 -0.65 -4.08 -14.38
C ASP A 189 -0.67 -3.33 -15.72
N GLU A 190 -0.77 -2.00 -15.72
CA GLU A 190 -0.73 -1.19 -16.93
C GLU A 190 0.63 -1.35 -17.64
N GLY A 191 0.60 -1.68 -18.93
CA GLY A 191 1.80 -2.01 -19.72
C GLY A 191 2.31 -3.45 -19.55
N LEU A 192 1.66 -4.27 -18.71
CA LEU A 192 1.89 -5.72 -18.62
C LEU A 192 0.89 -6.52 -19.48
N GLU A 193 0.20 -5.86 -20.43
CA GLU A 193 -0.78 -6.56 -21.26
C GLU A 193 -0.08 -7.65 -22.09
N LEU A 194 -0.71 -8.84 -22.11
CA LEU A 194 -0.22 -9.91 -22.96
C LEU A 194 -0.23 -9.45 -24.42
N ARG A 195 0.91 -9.64 -25.10
CA ARG A 195 1.02 -9.35 -26.52
C ARG A 195 -0.10 -10.06 -27.30
N PRO A 196 -0.73 -9.43 -28.31
CA PRO A 196 -1.87 -10.01 -29.03
C PRO A 196 -1.59 -11.42 -29.57
N GLU A 197 -0.37 -11.68 -30.02
CA GLU A 197 0.05 -12.99 -30.54
C GLU A 197 0.02 -14.07 -29.45
N PHE A 198 0.38 -13.71 -28.21
CA PHE A 198 0.33 -14.62 -27.07
C PHE A 198 -1.11 -14.85 -26.60
N ILE A 199 -1.96 -13.82 -26.63
CA ILE A 199 -3.40 -13.96 -26.37
C ILE A 199 -4.05 -14.90 -27.39
N GLU A 200 -3.72 -14.75 -28.67
CA GLU A 200 -4.20 -15.68 -29.71
C GLU A 200 -3.70 -17.10 -29.49
N SER A 201 -2.44 -17.28 -29.10
CA SER A 201 -1.88 -18.59 -28.76
C SER A 201 -2.65 -19.23 -27.60
N LEU A 202 -2.88 -18.49 -26.52
CA LEU A 202 -3.65 -18.98 -25.37
C LEU A 202 -5.10 -19.34 -25.76
N LYS A 203 -5.75 -18.53 -26.59
CA LYS A 203 -7.11 -18.82 -27.09
C LYS A 203 -7.15 -20.11 -27.92
N ARG A 204 -6.19 -20.29 -28.84
CA ARG A 204 -6.10 -21.53 -29.65
C ARG A 204 -5.83 -22.74 -28.79
N GLU A 205 -5.01 -22.61 -27.75
CA GLU A 205 -4.66 -23.70 -26.85
C GLU A 205 -5.83 -24.06 -25.91
N ASP A 206 -6.57 -23.07 -25.41
CA ASP A 206 -7.82 -23.28 -24.66
C ASP A 206 -8.91 -23.93 -25.53
N GLU A 207 -9.08 -23.50 -26.80
CA GLU A 207 -9.99 -24.13 -27.76
C GLU A 207 -9.58 -25.59 -28.06
N TYR A 208 -8.29 -25.85 -28.24
CA TYR A 208 -7.75 -27.20 -28.42
C TYR A 208 -8.06 -28.08 -27.21
N ILE A 209 -7.82 -27.60 -25.99
CA ILE A 209 -8.12 -28.33 -24.75
C ILE A 209 -9.62 -28.59 -24.61
N LYS A 210 -10.47 -27.59 -24.85
CA LYS A 210 -11.95 -27.71 -24.83
C LYS A 210 -12.47 -28.71 -25.86
N ALA A 211 -11.79 -28.85 -27.00
CA ALA A 211 -12.10 -29.84 -28.02
C ALA A 211 -11.62 -31.27 -27.66
N GLY A 212 -11.11 -31.50 -26.45
CA GLY A 212 -10.59 -32.79 -26.00
C GLY A 212 -9.10 -32.99 -26.31
N GLY A 213 -8.38 -31.91 -26.62
CA GLY A 213 -6.94 -31.89 -26.82
C GLY A 213 -6.18 -32.36 -25.59
N LYS A 214 -4.98 -32.91 -25.81
CA LYS A 214 -4.17 -33.50 -24.75
C LYS A 214 -3.64 -32.38 -23.84
N MET A 215 -4.02 -32.40 -22.56
CA MET A 215 -3.38 -31.59 -21.53
C MET A 215 -2.06 -32.24 -21.11
N PHE A 216 -1.05 -31.42 -20.84
CA PHE A 216 0.22 -31.87 -20.29
C PHE A 216 0.20 -31.74 -18.77
N THR A 217 0.74 -32.73 -18.06
CA THR A 217 0.93 -32.61 -16.61
C THR A 217 2.11 -31.69 -16.31
N LEU A 218 2.15 -31.11 -15.10
CA LEU A 218 3.28 -30.30 -14.64
C LEU A 218 4.62 -31.07 -14.72
N GLU A 219 4.60 -32.38 -14.48
CA GLU A 219 5.77 -33.27 -14.62
C GLU A 219 6.22 -33.42 -16.09
N GLU A 220 5.29 -33.50 -17.05
CA GLU A 220 5.61 -33.54 -18.48
C GLU A 220 6.20 -32.21 -18.97
N VAL A 221 5.72 -31.09 -18.42
CA VAL A 221 6.22 -29.74 -18.71
C VAL A 221 7.61 -29.54 -18.12
N ALA A 222 7.82 -29.89 -16.84
CA ALA A 222 9.12 -29.79 -16.16
C ALA A 222 10.20 -30.59 -16.92
N LYS A 223 9.88 -31.83 -17.28
CA LYS A 223 10.78 -32.71 -18.06
C LYS A 223 11.11 -32.15 -19.44
N ARG A 224 10.19 -31.40 -20.08
CA ARG A 224 10.44 -30.72 -21.37
C ARG A 224 11.32 -29.48 -21.22
N LEU A 225 11.19 -28.76 -20.12
CA LEU A 225 11.97 -27.57 -19.81
C LEU A 225 13.33 -27.90 -19.18
N GLY A 226 13.58 -29.18 -18.86
CA GLY A 226 14.84 -29.63 -18.25
C GLY A 226 14.96 -29.24 -16.77
N ILE A 227 13.82 -29.05 -16.10
CA ILE A 227 13.69 -28.68 -14.69
C ILE A 227 13.10 -29.86 -13.91
#